data_AF-A0A0Q9QER8-F1
#
_entry.id   AF-A0A0Q9QER8-F1
#
_cell.length_a   1.000
_cell.length_b   1.000
_cell.length_c   1.000
_cell.angle_alpha   90.00
_cell.angle_beta   90.00
_cell.angle_gamma   90.00
#
_symmetry.space_group_name_H-M   'P 1'
#
loop_
_entity.id
_entity.type
_entity.pdbx_description
1 polymer ?
#
loop_
_entity_poly.entity_id
_entity_poly.type
_entity_poly.pdbx_seq_one_letter_code
_entity_poly.pdbx_strand_id
1 'polypeptide(L)'
;MHPGPTHASTSSARASAQHSAARPSDPVRVLVDDVPELGERVREAARRARETDRAVELVEPDLAVDDHEGRARRCRRMDEALAAVRDAAPGVEVRVAVAVDLPRPRSPR
;
A
#
# COMPACT_ATOMS: atom_id res chain seq x y z
N MET A 1 1.95 30.09 -56.10
CA MET A 1 3.36 29.82 -55.73
C MET A 1 3.45 29.85 -54.20
N HIS A 2 3.78 28.71 -53.58
CA HIS A 2 4.11 28.62 -52.14
C HIS A 2 5.51 29.18 -51.90
N PRO A 3 5.81 29.70 -50.69
CA PRO A 3 6.31 28.84 -49.61
C PRO A 3 5.74 29.16 -48.21
N GLY A 4 5.71 28.14 -47.33
CA GLY A 4 5.64 28.32 -45.87
C GLY A 4 6.93 28.92 -45.30
N PRO A 5 6.96 29.28 -44.00
CA PRO A 5 7.52 28.34 -43.04
C PRO A 5 6.90 28.36 -41.61
N THR A 6 7.36 27.35 -40.88
CA THR A 6 7.24 26.82 -39.52
C THR A 6 7.43 27.72 -38.28
N HIS A 7 6.70 27.34 -37.21
CA HIS A 7 6.94 27.34 -35.74
C HIS A 7 7.45 28.59 -34.97
N ALA A 8 6.69 28.99 -33.94
CA ALA A 8 7.13 29.33 -32.55
C ALA A 8 5.91 29.85 -31.73
N SER A 9 5.33 29.09 -30.79
CA SER A 9 5.64 29.08 -29.35
C SER A 9 5.65 30.45 -28.65
N THR A 10 4.58 30.79 -27.93
CA THR A 10 4.59 31.60 -26.70
C THR A 10 3.32 31.26 -25.88
N SER A 11 3.48 30.56 -24.76
CA SER A 11 3.49 31.13 -23.41
C SER A 11 2.09 31.53 -22.88
N SER A 12 1.48 30.61 -22.13
CA SER A 12 0.77 30.98 -20.91
C SER A 12 0.85 29.83 -19.93
N ALA A 13 1.93 29.86 -19.18
CA ALA A 13 2.10 29.15 -17.93
C ALA A 13 0.97 29.56 -16.99
N ARG A 14 -0.08 28.73 -16.87
CA ARG A 14 -0.92 28.77 -15.69
C ARG A 14 -0.32 27.81 -14.68
N ALA A 15 0.63 28.36 -13.93
CA ALA A 15 1.23 27.77 -12.75
C ALA A 15 0.11 27.35 -11.79
N SER A 16 -0.30 26.08 -11.87
CA SER A 16 -0.94 25.43 -10.73
C SER A 16 0.21 24.97 -9.86
N ALA A 17 0.52 25.79 -8.86
CA ALA A 17 1.32 25.41 -7.71
C ALA A 17 0.59 24.27 -6.99
N GLN A 18 0.68 23.06 -7.54
CA GLN A 18 0.27 21.85 -6.87
C GLN A 18 1.46 21.46 -6.02
N HIS A 19 1.46 22.04 -4.82
CA HIS A 19 2.18 21.62 -3.64
C HIS A 19 2.68 20.17 -3.80
N SER A 20 3.98 20.02 -4.09
CA SER A 20 4.66 18.73 -4.08
C SER A 20 4.70 18.23 -2.64
N ALA A 21 3.55 17.81 -2.12
CA ALA A 21 3.54 16.82 -1.07
C ALA A 21 4.20 15.60 -1.72
N ALA A 22 5.44 15.32 -1.32
CA ALA A 22 6.11 14.08 -1.67
C ALA A 22 5.08 12.96 -1.51
N ARG A 23 4.79 12.21 -2.59
CA ARG A 23 3.86 11.08 -2.49
C ARG A 23 4.36 10.26 -1.30
N PRO A 24 3.52 9.96 -0.28
CA PRO A 24 3.96 9.12 0.81
C PRO A 24 4.52 7.84 0.18
N SER A 25 5.76 7.50 0.54
CA SER A 25 6.42 6.32 -0.04
C SER A 25 5.50 5.11 0.14
N ASP A 26 5.30 4.33 -0.93
CA ASP A 26 4.35 3.22 -0.89
C ASP A 26 4.67 2.28 0.29
N PRO A 27 3.68 1.97 1.14
CA PRO A 27 3.90 1.15 2.32
C PRO A 27 4.30 -0.28 1.95
N VAL A 28 5.01 -0.94 2.86
CA VAL A 28 5.32 -2.38 2.72
C VAL A 28 4.06 -3.16 3.09
N ARG A 29 3.42 -3.76 2.08
CA ARG A 29 2.17 -4.51 2.24
C ARG A 29 2.40 -5.96 2.64
N VAL A 30 1.63 -6.44 3.59
CA VAL A 30 1.60 -7.85 4.00
C VAL A 30 0.16 -8.33 4.05
N LEU A 31 -0.16 -9.38 3.29
CA LEU A 31 -1.44 -10.06 3.38
C LEU A 31 -1.46 -10.92 4.65
N VAL A 32 -2.44 -10.69 5.53
CA VAL A 32 -2.64 -11.42 6.80
C VAL A 32 -3.53 -12.63 6.55
N ASP A 33 -2.96 -13.64 5.91
CA ASP A 33 -3.65 -14.90 5.58
C ASP A 33 -3.31 -16.03 6.56
N ASP A 34 -4.05 -17.13 6.50
CA ASP A 34 -3.86 -18.31 7.36
C ASP A 34 -2.74 -19.22 6.82
N VAL A 35 -1.51 -18.71 6.87
CA VAL A 35 -0.31 -19.44 6.44
C VAL A 35 0.68 -19.62 7.60
N PRO A 36 1.35 -20.77 7.70
CA PRO A 36 2.25 -21.06 8.81
C PRO A 36 3.44 -20.07 8.90
N GLU A 37 3.84 -19.45 7.79
CA GLU A 37 4.96 -18.51 7.74
C GLU A 37 4.54 -17.04 7.94
N LEU A 38 3.29 -16.76 8.31
CA LEU A 38 2.79 -15.39 8.44
C LEU A 38 3.68 -14.54 9.36
N GLY A 39 4.05 -15.08 10.52
CA GLY A 39 4.91 -14.38 11.49
C GLY A 39 6.26 -13.97 10.90
N GLU A 40 6.91 -14.86 10.14
CA GLU A 40 8.19 -14.55 9.50
C GLU A 40 8.04 -13.48 8.41
N ARG A 41 6.99 -13.58 7.59
CA ARG A 41 6.69 -12.58 6.55
C ARG A 41 6.44 -11.20 7.14
N VAL A 42 5.68 -11.13 8.23
CA VAL A 42 5.40 -9.88 8.94
C VAL A 42 6.66 -9.28 9.53
N ARG A 43 7.53 -10.08 10.17
CA ARG A 43 8.81 -9.61 10.72
C ARG A 43 9.74 -9.09 9.62
N GLU A 44 9.84 -9.82 8.50
CA GLU A 44 10.65 -9.42 7.35
C GLU A 44 10.15 -8.09 6.76
N ALA A 45 8.84 -7.95 6.60
CA ALA A 45 8.22 -6.72 6.12
C ALA A 45 8.44 -5.55 7.07
N ALA A 46 8.31 -5.76 8.38
CA ALA A 46 8.57 -4.76 9.41
C ALA A 46 10.03 -4.30 9.39
N ARG A 47 10.99 -5.22 9.23
CA ARG A 47 12.40 -4.89 9.10
C ARG A 47 12.66 -4.05 7.85
N ARG A 48 12.12 -4.45 6.70
CA ARG A 48 12.24 -3.68 5.44
C ARG A 48 11.61 -2.29 5.54
N ALA A 49 10.44 -2.19 6.15
CA ALA A 49 9.75 -0.92 6.37
C ALA A 49 10.61 0.02 7.22
N ARG A 50 11.22 -0.49 8.29
CA ARG A 50 12.16 0.27 9.11
C ARG A 50 13.41 0.72 8.34
N GLU A 51 14.03 -0.18 7.57
CA GLU A 51 15.24 0.12 6.77
C GLU A 51 14.98 1.16 5.68
N THR A 52 13.73 1.27 5.22
CA THR A 52 13.33 2.17 4.14
C THR A 52 12.54 3.39 4.60
N ASP A 53 12.37 3.58 5.92
CA ASP A 53 11.55 4.63 6.54
C ASP A 53 10.12 4.69 5.95
N ARG A 54 9.49 3.51 5.84
CA ARG A 54 8.14 3.33 5.31
C ARG A 54 7.20 2.75 6.35
N ALA A 55 5.91 2.96 6.15
CA ALA A 55 4.88 2.28 6.93
C ALA A 55 4.74 0.80 6.52
N VAL A 56 4.26 -0.03 7.44
CA VAL A 56 3.75 -1.37 7.14
C VAL A 56 2.24 -1.30 6.97
N GLU A 57 1.71 -1.91 5.92
CA GLU A 57 0.28 -2.05 5.70
C GLU A 57 -0.11 -3.53 5.81
N LEU A 58 -0.82 -3.87 6.88
CA LEU A 58 -1.40 -5.19 7.10
C LEU A 58 -2.73 -5.26 6.37
N VAL A 59 -2.82 -6.14 5.37
CA VAL A 59 -3.98 -6.28 4.50
C VAL A 59 -4.78 -7.50 4.93
N GLU A 60 -6.02 -7.29 5.34
CA GLU A 60 -6.96 -8.39 5.58
C GLU A 60 -7.37 -9.04 4.24
N PRO A 61 -7.34 -10.36 4.13
CA PRO A 61 -7.86 -11.04 2.95
C PRO A 61 -9.38 -10.87 2.90
N ASP A 62 -9.90 -10.61 1.70
CA ASP A 62 -11.34 -10.56 1.44
C ASP A 62 -11.90 -11.97 1.38
N LEU A 63 -12.02 -12.59 2.56
CA LEU A 63 -12.71 -13.86 2.71
C LEU A 63 -14.15 -13.55 3.12
N ALA A 64 -15.12 -14.06 2.36
CA ALA A 64 -16.51 -14.14 2.81
C ALA A 64 -16.53 -15.07 4.04
N VAL A 65 -16.53 -14.46 5.22
CA VAL A 65 -16.60 -15.18 6.49
C VAL A 65 -18.00 -14.99 7.04
N ASP A 66 -18.82 -16.01 6.84
CA ASP A 66 -20.22 -16.03 7.27
C ASP A 66 -20.39 -16.54 8.70
N ASP A 67 -19.35 -17.17 9.28
CA ASP A 67 -19.39 -17.73 10.63
C ASP A 67 -18.61 -16.91 11.68
N HIS A 68 -19.06 -17.02 12.93
CA HIS A 68 -18.46 -16.31 14.07
C HIS A 68 -17.02 -16.80 14.36
N GLU A 69 -16.75 -18.07 14.09
CA GLU A 69 -15.47 -18.71 14.39
C GLU A 69 -14.36 -18.22 13.45
N GLY A 70 -14.65 -18.11 12.15
CA GLY A 70 -13.78 -17.53 11.14
C GLY A 70 -13.48 -16.06 11.43
N ARG A 71 -14.46 -15.31 11.95
CA ARG A 71 -14.24 -13.92 12.37
C ARG A 71 -13.28 -13.87 13.56
N ALA A 72 -13.50 -14.69 14.58
CA ALA A 72 -12.62 -14.77 15.73
C ALA A 72 -11.19 -15.18 15.35
N ARG A 73 -11.03 -16.16 14.46
CA ARG A 73 -9.73 -16.56 13.90
C ARG A 73 -9.05 -15.40 13.18
N ARG A 74 -9.76 -14.66 12.33
CA ARG A 74 -9.21 -13.50 11.62
C ARG A 74 -8.71 -12.42 12.57
N CYS A 75 -9.52 -12.06 13.58
CA CYS A 75 -9.11 -11.08 14.58
C CYS A 75 -7.82 -11.51 15.29
N ARG A 76 -7.73 -12.78 15.72
CA ARG A 76 -6.52 -13.31 16.36
C ARG A 76 -5.29 -13.21 15.47
N ARG A 77 -5.41 -13.57 14.18
CA ARG A 77 -4.28 -13.46 13.23
C ARG A 77 -3.85 -12.02 13.02
N MET A 78 -4.79 -11.07 12.96
CA MET A 78 -4.46 -9.65 12.87
C MET A 78 -3.73 -9.16 14.13
N ASP A 79 -4.18 -9.57 15.31
CA ASP A 79 -3.51 -9.25 16.58
C ASP A 79 -2.09 -9.83 16.64
N GLU A 80 -1.90 -11.07 16.17
CA GLU A 80 -0.58 -11.72 16.07
C GLU A 80 0.34 -10.98 15.09
N ALA A 81 -0.18 -10.57 13.92
CA ALA A 81 0.56 -9.78 12.96
C ALA A 81 0.96 -8.41 13.54
N LEU A 82 0.04 -7.71 14.22
CA LEU A 82 0.33 -6.44 14.89
C LEU A 82 1.41 -6.60 15.97
N ALA A 83 1.34 -7.66 16.77
CA ALA A 83 2.35 -7.97 17.77
C ALA A 83 3.72 -8.24 17.12
N ALA A 84 3.76 -9.01 16.03
CA ALA A 84 4.98 -9.31 15.31
C ALA A 84 5.64 -8.07 14.68
N VAL A 85 4.85 -7.12 14.14
CA VAL A 85 5.40 -5.84 13.63
C VAL A 85 6.02 -5.04 14.77
N ARG A 86 5.30 -4.90 15.89
CA ARG A 86 5.76 -4.11 17.05
C ARG A 86 7.03 -4.66 17.67
N ASP A 87 7.16 -5.99 17.74
CA ASP A 87 8.35 -6.68 18.24
C ASP A 87 9.55 -6.49 17.30
N ALA A 88 9.34 -6.68 15.99
CA ALA A 88 10.44 -6.61 15.00
C ALA A 88 10.89 -5.17 14.69
N ALA A 89 9.98 -4.21 14.68
CA ALA A 89 10.27 -2.82 14.32
C ALA A 89 9.48 -1.82 15.18
N PRO A 90 9.91 -1.59 16.42
CA PRO A 90 9.31 -0.58 17.29
C PRO A 90 9.36 0.81 16.63
N GLY A 91 8.23 1.53 16.64
CA GLY A 91 8.12 2.89 16.11
C GLY A 91 7.80 3.01 14.63
N VAL A 92 7.76 1.91 13.87
CA VAL A 92 7.26 1.92 12.49
C VAL A 92 5.75 2.16 12.48
N GLU A 93 5.29 3.05 11.60
CA GLU A 93 3.86 3.30 11.38
C GLU A 93 3.20 2.02 10.82
N VAL A 94 2.09 1.60 11.44
CA VAL A 94 1.32 0.42 11.00
C VAL A 94 -0.08 0.85 10.58
N ARG A 95 -0.46 0.48 9.36
CA ARG A 95 -1.80 0.68 8.79
C ARG A 95 -2.48 -0.66 8.62
N VAL A 96 -3.80 -0.69 8.79
CA VAL A 96 -4.63 -1.86 8.49
C VAL A 96 -5.53 -1.49 7.33
N ALA A 97 -5.51 -2.31 6.29
CA ALA A 97 -6.35 -2.19 5.12
C ALA A 97 -7.12 -3.50 4.90
N VAL A 98 -8.26 -3.41 4.25
CA VAL A 98 -8.96 -4.59 3.72
C VAL A 98 -8.53 -4.74 2.27
N ALA A 99 -8.30 -5.97 1.80
CA ALA A 99 -8.13 -6.26 0.38
C ALA A 99 -9.44 -5.91 -0.35
N VAL A 100 -9.68 -4.64 -0.64
CA VAL A 100 -10.73 -4.27 -1.58
C VAL A 100 -10.18 -4.67 -2.94
N ASP A 101 -10.83 -5.64 -3.59
CA ASP A 101 -10.62 -5.91 -5.01
C ASP A 101 -11.01 -4.63 -5.78
N LEU A 102 -10.09 -3.67 -5.83
CA LEU A 102 -10.27 -2.48 -6.64
C LEU A 102 -10.16 -2.97 -8.09
N PRO A 103 -11.21 -2.79 -8.92
CA PRO A 103 -11.15 -3.21 -10.31
C PRO A 103 -9.93 -2.54 -10.94
N ARG A 104 -8.96 -3.36 -11.38
CA ARG A 104 -7.80 -2.84 -12.11
C ARG A 104 -8.33 -1.96 -13.25
N PRO A 105 -7.86 -0.72 -13.41
CA PRO A 105 -8.23 0.06 -14.58
C PRO A 105 -7.86 -0.76 -15.80
N ARG A 106 -8.87 -1.14 -16.59
CA ARG A 106 -8.66 -1.78 -17.88
C ARG A 106 -7.89 -0.79 -18.71
N SER A 107 -6.62 -1.07 -19.00
CA SER A 107 -5.87 -0.31 -20.00
C SER A 107 -6.67 -0.33 -21.31
N PRO A 108 -7.04 0.82 -21.89
CA PRO A 108 -7.52 0.82 -23.26
C PRO A 108 -6.37 0.36 -24.16
N ARG A 109 -6.67 -0.62 -25.01
CA ARG A 109 -5.77 -1.03 -26.10
C ARG A 109 -5.53 0.12 -27.07
#